data_AF-A0A6G4X9K4-F1
#
_entry.id   AF-A0A6G4X9K4-F1
#
_cell.length_a   1.000
_cell.length_b   1.000
_cell.length_c   1.000
_cell.angle_alpha   90.00
_cell.angle_beta   90.00
_cell.angle_gamma   90.00
#
_symmetry.space_group_name_H-M   'P 1'
#
loop_
_entity.id
_entity.type
_entity.pdbx_description
1 polymer ?
#
loop_
_entity_poly.entity_id
_entity_poly.type
_entity_poly.pdbx_seq_one_letter_code
_entity_poly.pdbx_strand_id
1 'polypeptide(L)' 'MPHYTSYDGARLAYRTLGEASASAPLVCLAGGPAREAAYLGDLGGLSAYRPLVIPDSRGTGG' A
#
# COMPACT_ATOMS: atom_id res chain seq x y z
N MET A 1 1.42 -10.62 -4.11
CA MET A 1 0.94 -9.55 -3.22
C MET A 1 -0.46 -9.92 -2.76
N PRO A 2 -0.84 -9.63 -1.52
CA PRO A 2 -2.23 -9.78 -1.12
C PRO A 2 -3.12 -8.81 -1.93
N HIS A 3 -4.39 -9.15 -2.05
CA HIS A 3 -5.38 -8.34 -2.76
C HIS A 3 -6.62 -8.13 -1.90
N TYR A 4 -7.32 -7.04 -2.15
CA TYR A 4 -8.68 -6.82 -1.65
C TYR A 4 -9.64 -6.57 -2.81
N THR A 5 -10.92 -6.82 -2.57
CA THR A 5 -11.98 -6.54 -3.54
C THR A 5 -12.57 -5.18 -3.22
N SER A 6 -12.50 -4.27 -4.18
CA SER A 6 -13.13 -2.96 -4.13
C SER A 6 -14.67 -3.09 -4.15
N TYR A 7 -15.38 -2.02 -3.78
CA TYR A 7 -16.84 -1.99 -3.71
C TYR A 7 -17.53 -2.34 -5.04
N ASP A 8 -16.83 -2.19 -6.16
CA ASP A 8 -17.31 -2.47 -7.52
C ASP A 8 -16.72 -3.78 -8.10
N GLY A 9 -16.20 -4.66 -7.25
CA GLY A 9 -15.69 -5.97 -7.65
C GLY A 9 -14.26 -5.94 -8.23
N ALA A 10 -13.65 -4.78 -8.40
CA ALA A 10 -12.28 -4.70 -8.88
C ALA A 10 -11.30 -5.30 -7.83
N ARG A 11 -10.44 -6.22 -8.27
CA ARG A 11 -9.37 -6.77 -7.41
C ARG A 11 -8.16 -5.83 -7.45
N LEU A 12 -7.78 -5.29 -6.30
CA LEU A 12 -6.69 -4.35 -6.15
C LEU A 12 -5.57 -4.95 -5.29
N ALA A 13 -4.33 -4.74 -5.73
CA ALA A 13 -3.15 -5.19 -5.02
C ALA A 13 -2.71 -4.21 -3.93
N TYR A 14 -2.01 -4.73 -2.94
CA TYR A 14 -1.35 -3.91 -1.94
C TYR A 14 -0.11 -4.62 -1.39
N ARG A 15 0.76 -3.82 -0.77
CA ARG A 15 1.90 -4.30 0.02
C ARG A 15 1.75 -3.86 1.46
N THR A 16 2.30 -4.65 2.37
CA THR A 16 2.43 -4.30 3.78
C THR A 16 3.89 -4.24 4.16
N LEU A 17 4.32 -3.16 4.83
CA LEU A 17 5.67 -3.01 5.35
C LEU A 17 5.63 -2.79 6.87
N GLY A 18 6.68 -3.23 7.56
CA GLY A 18 6.74 -3.20 9.01
C GLY A 18 5.98 -4.36 9.67
N GLU A 19 6.32 -4.64 10.92
CA GLU A 19 5.64 -5.68 11.70
C GLU A 19 4.29 -5.19 12.23
N ALA A 20 3.39 -6.13 12.50
CA ALA A 20 2.14 -5.83 13.18
C ALA A 20 2.44 -5.24 14.57
N SER A 21 1.82 -4.12 14.89
CA SER A 21 2.03 -3.37 16.13
C SER A 21 0.69 -2.99 16.74
N ALA A 22 0.67 -2.66 18.04
CA ALA A 22 -0.50 -2.06 18.69
C ALA A 22 -0.88 -0.68 18.07
N SER A 23 0.04 -0.05 17.35
CA SER A 23 -0.24 1.18 16.61
C SER A 23 -1.06 0.90 15.35
N ALA A 24 -2.06 1.74 15.08
CA ALA A 24 -2.85 1.66 13.85
C ALA A 24 -1.97 1.77 12.59
N PRO A 25 -2.25 0.98 11.54
CA PRO A 25 -1.51 1.07 10.28
C PRO A 25 -1.76 2.41 9.57
N LEU A 26 -0.82 2.81 8.73
CA LEU A 26 -0.97 3.95 7.83
C LEU A 26 -1.32 3.45 6.42
N VAL A 27 -2.34 4.03 5.80
CA VAL A 27 -2.67 3.77 4.39
C VAL A 27 -1.98 4.83 3.53
N CYS A 28 -1.04 4.40 2.70
CA CYS A 28 -0.20 5.29 1.90
C CYS A 28 -0.67 5.29 0.45
N LEU A 29 -1.33 6.38 0.02
CA LEU A 29 -1.87 6.51 -1.33
C LEU A 29 -0.82 7.11 -2.26
N ALA A 30 -0.32 6.29 -3.20
CA ALA A 30 0.57 6.75 -4.26
C ALA A 30 -0.17 7.68 -5.23
N GLY A 31 0.52 8.74 -5.66
CA GLY A 31 0.04 9.65 -6.69
C GLY A 31 0.70 9.40 -8.05
N GLY A 32 0.34 10.24 -9.02
CA GLY A 32 0.88 10.20 -10.37
C GLY A 32 0.04 9.37 -11.35
N PRO A 33 0.00 9.75 -12.63
CA PRO A 33 -0.83 9.08 -13.63
C PRO A 33 -0.27 7.68 -13.95
N ALA A 34 -1.12 6.66 -13.80
CA ALA A 34 -0.83 5.27 -14.16
C ALA A 34 0.50 4.71 -13.58
N ARG A 35 0.89 5.14 -12.37
CA ARG A 35 2.13 4.71 -11.72
C ARG A 35 1.86 3.67 -10.64
N GLU A 36 2.71 2.65 -10.55
CA GLU A 36 2.72 1.70 -9.43
C GLU A 36 3.22 2.35 -8.14
N ALA A 37 2.79 1.84 -6.97
CA ALA A 37 3.12 2.43 -5.68
C ALA A 37 4.53 2.07 -5.17
N ALA A 38 5.32 1.32 -5.94
CA ALA A 38 6.66 0.85 -5.58
C ALA A 38 7.61 2.00 -5.18
N TYR A 39 7.47 3.16 -5.82
CA TYR A 39 8.34 4.32 -5.60
C TYR A 39 8.27 4.92 -4.19
N LEU A 40 7.21 4.63 -3.43
CA LEU A 40 7.09 5.11 -2.05
C LEU A 40 8.12 4.47 -1.10
N GLY A 41 8.67 3.30 -1.46
CA GLY A 41 9.59 2.56 -0.60
C GLY A 41 8.97 2.30 0.78
N ASP A 42 9.75 2.57 1.82
CA ASP A 42 9.35 2.50 3.23
C ASP A 42 9.07 3.88 3.86
N LEU A 43 8.94 4.92 3.01
CA LEU A 43 8.80 6.32 3.42
C LEU A 43 9.94 6.83 4.32
N GLY A 44 11.17 6.41 4.04
CA GLY A 44 12.36 6.86 4.77
C GLY A 44 12.52 6.16 6.12
N GLY A 45 12.21 4.86 6.16
CA GLY A 45 12.29 4.04 7.38
C GLY A 45 11.06 4.13 8.29
N LEU A 46 9.96 4.76 7.85
CA LEU A 46 8.75 4.89 8.67
C LEU A 46 8.16 3.53 9.06
N SER A 47 8.36 2.50 8.22
CA SER A 47 7.94 1.13 8.50
C SER A 47 8.57 0.52 9.76
N ALA A 48 9.66 1.07 10.27
CA ALA A 48 10.27 0.66 11.54
C ALA A 48 9.43 1.11 12.77
N TYR A 49 8.56 2.10 12.59
CA TYR A 49 7.78 2.73 13.67
C TYR A 49 6.28 2.51 13.53
N ARG A 50 5.79 2.36 12.29
CA ARG A 50 4.36 2.17 11.98
C ARG A 50 4.18 1.13 10.88
N PRO A 51 3.22 0.20 11.00
CA PRO A 51 2.85 -0.66 9.89
C PRO A 51 2.32 0.20 8.73
N LEU A 52 2.78 -0.07 7.51
CA LEU A 52 2.35 0.63 6.31
C LEU A 52 1.53 -0.32 5.43
N VAL A 53 0.40 0.15 4.93
CA VAL A 53 -0.42 -0.51 3.90
C VAL A 53 -0.36 0.36 2.65
N ILE A 54 0.23 -0.17 1.59
CA ILE A 54 0.51 0.56 0.36
C ILE A 54 -0.28 -0.09 -0.78
N PRO A 55 -1.53 0.36 -1.03
CA PRO A 55 -2.32 -0.12 -2.16
C PRO A 55 -1.76 0.41 -3.49
N ASP A 56 -1.82 -0.42 -4.52
CA ASP A 56 -1.65 0.04 -5.90
C ASP A 56 -2.95 0.65 -6.40
N SER A 57 -2.83 1.70 -7.22
CA SER A 57 -3.99 2.31 -7.87
C SER A 57 -4.60 1.34 -8.88
N ARG A 58 -5.89 1.53 -9.19
CA ARG A 58 -6.54 0.71 -10.20
C ARG A 58 -5.82 0.83 -11.54
N GLY A 59 -5.57 -0.32 -12.17
CA GLY A 59 -4.86 -0.39 -13.45
C GLY A 59 -3.35 -0.18 -13.31
N THR A 60 -2.80 -0.17 -12.08
CA THR A 60 -1.37 -0.10 -11.81
C THR A 60 -0.94 -1.20 -10.84
N GLY A 61 0.36 -1.49 -10.79
CA GLY A 61 0.92 -2.48 -9.88
C GLY A 61 0.51 -3.93 -10.18
N GLY A 62 0.54 -4.79 -9.15
CA GLY A 62 0.50 -6.26 -9.29
C GLY A 62 -0.32 -7.01 -8.26
#